data_AF-A1WHR2-F1
#
_entry.id   AF-A1WHR2-F1
#
_cell.length_a   1.000
_cell.length_b   1.000
_cell.length_c   1.000
_cell.angle_alpha   90.00
_cell.angle_beta   90.00
_cell.angle_gamma   90.00
#
_symmetry.space_group_name_H-M   'P 1'
#
loop_
_entity.id
_entity.type
_entity.pdbx_description
1 polymer ?
#
loop_
_entity_poly.entity_id
_entity_poly.type
_entity_poly.pdbx_seq_one_letter_code
_entity_poly.pdbx_strand_id
1 'polypeptide(L)'
;MIGWWIVVSTQSPEERARADQEARRAAILAQWEAGAEGIRWIERLTREGKAVRLSAGGYPNRYTAKAADVLPLIEGGGIQPPKDGVWIFGIDEGEEYAQPPGWMGKVEVHADRLAACPADQVLTIDAWDQS
;
A
#
# COMPACT_ATOMS: atom_id res chain seq x y z
N MET A 1 12.78 9.93 -2.63
CA MET A 1 11.72 9.00 -2.20
C MET A 1 11.97 8.63 -0.76
N ILE A 2 11.23 9.29 0.13
CA ILE A 2 11.35 9.14 1.59
C ILE A 2 10.64 7.87 2.06
N GLY A 3 9.59 7.48 1.34
CA GLY A 3 8.78 6.33 1.64
C GLY A 3 7.56 6.28 0.74
N TRP A 4 6.61 5.46 1.14
CA TRP A 4 5.37 5.22 0.43
C TRP A 4 4.18 5.38 1.37
N TRP A 5 3.16 6.10 0.92
CA TRP A 5 1.81 5.98 1.48
C TRP A 5 1.05 4.95 0.64
N ILE A 6 0.69 3.83 1.27
CA ILE A 6 0.00 2.71 0.60
C ILE A 6 -1.46 2.69 1.04
N VAL A 7 -2.38 2.57 0.08
CA VAL A 7 -3.81 2.39 0.34
C VAL A 7 -4.31 1.17 -0.42
N VAL A 8 -4.99 0.27 0.29
CA VAL A 8 -5.67 -0.90 -0.27
C VAL A 8 -7.18 -0.71 -0.11
N SER A 9 -7.92 -0.76 -1.23
CA SER A 9 -9.37 -0.57 -1.23
C SER A 9 -10.09 -1.55 -2.16
N THR A 10 -11.36 -1.81 -1.88
CA THR A 10 -12.21 -2.71 -2.69
C THR A 10 -12.71 -2.10 -3.99
N GLN A 11 -12.72 -0.76 -4.09
CA GLN A 11 -13.15 -0.04 -5.28
C GLN A 11 -12.24 -0.30 -6.46
N SER A 12 -12.81 -0.34 -7.66
CA SER A 12 -12.06 -0.24 -8.90
C SER A 12 -11.40 1.16 -9.03
N PRO A 13 -10.36 1.29 -9.86
CA PRO A 13 -9.76 2.60 -10.17
C PRO A 13 -10.78 3.64 -10.64
N GLU A 14 -11.75 3.23 -11.47
CA GLU A 14 -12.80 4.09 -12.03
C GLU A 14 -13.86 4.47 -10.98
N GLU A 15 -14.29 3.51 -10.15
CA GLU A 15 -15.23 3.74 -9.05
C GLU A 15 -14.65 4.74 -8.05
N ARG A 16 -13.37 4.54 -7.68
CA ARG A 16 -12.64 5.43 -6.78
C ARG A 16 -12.54 6.85 -7.34
N ALA A 17 -12.33 7.00 -8.65
CA ALA A 17 -12.27 8.32 -9.29
C ALA A 17 -13.59 9.10 -9.21
N ARG A 18 -14.73 8.39 -9.23
CA ARG A 18 -16.09 8.99 -9.18
C ARG A 18 -16.65 9.15 -7.77
N ALA A 19 -16.16 8.36 -6.81
CA ALA A 19 -16.61 8.35 -5.44
C ALA A 19 -16.27 9.65 -4.69
N ASP A 20 -17.16 10.05 -3.77
CA ASP A 20 -16.87 11.09 -2.79
C ASP A 20 -15.91 10.60 -1.69
N GLN A 21 -15.55 11.50 -0.77
CA GLN A 21 -14.59 11.17 0.29
C GLN A 21 -15.12 10.12 1.28
N GLU A 22 -16.42 10.11 1.57
CA GLU A 22 -17.01 9.15 2.51
C GLU A 22 -16.99 7.76 1.92
N ALA A 23 -17.46 7.62 0.68
CA ALA A 23 -17.46 6.36 -0.05
C ALA A 23 -16.04 5.82 -0.25
N ARG A 24 -15.05 6.69 -0.52
CA ARG A 24 -13.64 6.29 -0.59
C ARG A 24 -13.14 5.74 0.74
N ARG A 25 -13.45 6.38 1.87
CA ARG A 25 -13.05 5.92 3.21
C ARG A 25 -13.72 4.61 3.61
N ALA A 26 -14.99 4.43 3.26
CA ALA A 26 -15.73 3.20 3.53
C ALA A 26 -15.15 1.98 2.78
N ALA A 27 -14.57 2.20 1.59
CA ALA A 27 -13.98 1.16 0.78
C ALA A 27 -12.52 0.79 1.15
N ILE A 28 -11.86 1.56 2.02
CA ILE A 28 -10.48 1.27 2.45
C ILE A 28 -10.51 0.03 3.36
N LEU A 29 -9.64 -0.93 3.04
CA LEU A 29 -9.36 -2.11 3.84
C LEU A 29 -8.19 -1.84 4.78
N ALA A 30 -7.10 -1.27 4.24
CA ALA A 30 -5.92 -0.91 5.00
C ALA A 30 -5.17 0.25 4.35
N GLN A 31 -4.46 1.02 5.17
CA GLN A 31 -3.55 2.06 4.73
C GLN A 31 -2.39 2.23 5.71
N TRP A 32 -1.21 2.58 5.21
CA TRP A 32 -0.02 2.77 6.05
C TRP A 32 1.07 3.56 5.33
N GLU A 33 2.01 4.07 6.12
CA GLU A 33 3.31 4.54 5.66
C GLU A 33 4.33 3.40 5.73
N ALA A 34 5.23 3.37 4.76
CA ALA A 34 6.38 2.47 4.77
C ALA A 34 7.61 3.20 4.23
N GLY A 35 8.80 2.76 4.64
CA GLY A 35 10.06 3.29 4.11
C GLY A 35 10.24 2.98 2.61
N ALA A 36 11.35 3.41 2.01
CA ALA A 36 11.59 3.30 0.56
C ALA A 36 11.39 1.88 -0.03
N GLU A 37 11.66 0.82 0.75
CA GLU A 37 11.48 -0.58 0.34
C GLU A 37 10.04 -1.10 0.53
N GLY A 38 9.12 -0.28 1.03
CA GLY A 38 7.73 -0.65 1.34
C GLY A 38 6.87 -1.05 0.14
N ILE A 39 7.28 -0.72 -1.08
CA ILE A 39 6.58 -1.14 -2.30
C ILE A 39 6.94 -2.57 -2.75
N ARG A 40 8.03 -3.16 -2.22
CA ARG A 40 8.61 -4.41 -2.73
C ARG A 40 7.65 -5.60 -2.72
N TRP A 41 6.73 -5.66 -1.76
CA TRP A 41 5.74 -6.74 -1.71
C TRP A 41 4.80 -6.68 -2.92
N ILE A 42 4.43 -5.48 -3.38
CA ILE A 42 3.59 -5.25 -4.57
C ILE A 42 4.37 -5.58 -5.85
N GLU A 43 5.65 -5.19 -5.90
CA GLU A 43 6.52 -5.51 -7.03
C GLU A 43 6.75 -7.02 -7.16
N ARG A 44 6.87 -7.73 -6.03
CA ARG A 44 6.91 -9.19 -5.99
C ARG A 44 5.63 -9.80 -6.54
N LEU A 45 4.45 -9.36 -6.08
CA LEU A 45 3.17 -9.84 -6.62
C LEU A 45 3.04 -9.58 -8.12
N THR A 46 3.53 -8.43 -8.59
CA THR A 46 3.53 -8.09 -10.02
C THR A 46 4.41 -9.04 -10.81
N ARG A 47 5.61 -9.35 -10.30
CA ARG A 47 6.54 -10.30 -10.92
C ARG A 47 6.00 -11.72 -10.95
N GLU A 48 5.26 -12.12 -9.92
CA GLU A 48 4.57 -13.42 -9.82
C GLU A 48 3.30 -13.49 -10.70
N GLY A 49 2.91 -12.40 -11.37
CA GLY A 49 1.68 -12.33 -12.17
C GLY A 49 0.39 -12.26 -11.34
N LYS A 50 0.49 -12.01 -10.03
CA LYS A 50 -0.64 -11.89 -9.10
C LYS A 50 -1.18 -10.46 -8.99
N ALA A 51 -0.37 -9.48 -9.39
CA ALA A 51 -0.78 -8.09 -9.48
C ALA A 51 -0.53 -7.55 -10.88
N VAL A 52 -1.36 -6.60 -11.31
CA VAL A 52 -1.21 -5.87 -12.58
C VAL A 52 -0.98 -4.41 -12.26
N ARG A 53 0.12 -3.84 -12.75
CA ARG A 53 0.40 -2.40 -12.64
C ARG A 53 -0.36 -1.66 -13.75
N LEU A 54 -1.23 -0.73 -13.36
CA LEU A 54 -2.07 0.04 -14.29
C LEU A 54 -1.47 1.40 -14.66
N SER A 55 -0.73 2.03 -13.74
CA SER A 55 -0.04 3.31 -13.99
C SER A 55 1.38 3.32 -13.42
N ALA A 56 2.31 3.91 -14.17
CA ALA A 56 3.73 4.00 -13.81
C ALA A 56 4.39 5.35 -14.14
N GLY A 57 3.64 6.31 -14.69
CA GLY A 57 4.17 7.59 -15.19
C GLY A 57 3.97 8.80 -14.28
N GLY A 58 3.62 8.57 -13.00
CA GLY A 58 3.29 9.58 -12.00
C GLY A 58 2.67 8.92 -10.76
N TYR A 59 2.35 9.71 -9.73
CA TYR A 59 1.71 9.19 -8.52
C TYR A 59 0.18 9.32 -8.57
N PRO A 60 -0.56 8.30 -8.07
CA PRO A 60 -0.05 7.08 -7.47
C PRO A 60 0.44 6.07 -8.52
N ASN A 61 1.40 5.24 -8.12
CA ASN A 61 1.60 3.95 -8.76
C ASN A 61 0.40 3.08 -8.42
N ARG A 62 -0.42 2.77 -9.41
CA ARG A 62 -1.65 2.01 -9.21
C ARG A 62 -1.50 0.57 -9.65
N TYR A 63 -1.97 -0.34 -8.81
CA TYR A 63 -1.99 -1.76 -9.06
C TYR A 63 -3.37 -2.35 -8.77
N THR A 64 -3.68 -3.47 -9.42
CA THR A 64 -4.81 -4.33 -9.06
C THR A 64 -4.34 -5.74 -8.77
N ALA A 65 -4.95 -6.38 -7.77
CA ALA A 65 -4.63 -7.76 -7.37
C ALA A 65 -5.86 -8.41 -6.72
N LYS A 66 -5.92 -9.74 -6.66
CA LYS A 66 -7.00 -10.43 -5.95
C LYS A 66 -6.82 -10.33 -4.44
N ALA A 67 -7.92 -10.24 -3.71
CA ALA A 67 -7.92 -10.25 -2.25
C ALA A 67 -7.21 -11.49 -1.68
N ALA A 68 -7.39 -12.67 -2.30
CA ALA A 68 -6.70 -13.91 -1.93
C ALA A 68 -5.17 -13.80 -1.89
N ASP A 69 -4.57 -12.93 -2.72
CA ASP A 69 -3.11 -12.75 -2.78
C ASP A 69 -2.62 -11.62 -1.86
N VAL A 70 -3.50 -10.68 -1.49
CA VAL A 70 -3.16 -9.46 -0.75
C VAL A 70 -3.49 -9.57 0.73
N LEU A 71 -4.70 -10.02 1.09
CA LEU A 71 -5.17 -10.01 2.48
C LEU A 71 -4.29 -10.89 3.40
N PRO A 72 -3.85 -12.09 2.99
CA PRO A 72 -2.94 -12.88 3.83
C PRO A 72 -1.60 -12.20 4.09
N LEU A 73 -1.13 -11.33 3.20
CA LEU A 73 0.10 -10.55 3.42
C LEU A 73 -0.12 -9.44 4.45
N ILE A 74 -1.29 -8.81 4.45
CA ILE A 74 -1.64 -7.79 5.45
C ILE A 74 -1.78 -8.44 6.83
N GLU A 75 -2.49 -9.56 6.92
CA GLU A 75 -2.72 -10.27 8.19
C GLU A 75 -1.46 -10.97 8.72
N GLY A 76 -0.65 -11.55 7.83
CA GLY A 76 0.55 -12.30 8.17
C GLY A 76 1.84 -11.47 8.26
N GLY A 77 1.76 -10.15 8.13
CA GLY A 77 2.92 -9.25 8.17
C GLY A 77 3.83 -9.31 6.92
N GLY A 78 3.38 -9.94 5.84
CA GLY A 78 4.08 -9.99 4.56
C GLY A 78 4.19 -8.65 3.82
N ILE A 79 3.51 -7.61 4.32
CA ILE A 79 3.65 -6.21 3.88
C ILE A 79 4.82 -5.48 4.56
N GLN A 80 5.40 -6.05 5.62
CA GLN A 80 6.51 -5.43 6.34
C GLN A 80 7.75 -5.35 5.44
N PRO A 81 8.40 -4.18 5.32
CA PRO A 81 9.67 -4.10 4.61
C PRO A 81 10.77 -4.90 5.34
N PRO A 82 11.86 -5.27 4.64
CA PRO A 82 12.98 -6.00 5.23
C PRO A 82 13.57 -5.27 6.45
N LYS A 83 13.75 -5.99 7.57
CA LYS A 83 14.32 -5.43 8.81
C LYS A 83 15.84 -5.27 8.77
N ASP A 84 16.48 -5.90 7.79
CA ASP A 84 17.91 -5.81 7.46
C ASP A 84 18.17 -4.95 6.22
N GLY A 85 17.16 -4.17 5.81
CA GLY A 85 17.20 -3.25 4.68
C GLY A 85 18.02 -1.98 4.93
N VAL A 86 17.67 -0.93 4.18
CA VAL A 86 18.46 0.31 4.13
C VAL A 86 17.91 1.34 5.12
N TRP A 87 18.82 2.05 5.81
CA TRP A 87 18.47 3.24 6.60
C TRP A 87 18.21 4.43 5.69
N ILE A 88 17.14 5.16 5.95
CA ILE A 88 16.83 6.41 5.24
C ILE A 88 17.12 7.57 6.15
N PHE A 89 17.95 8.50 5.68
CA PHE A 89 18.25 9.75 6.35
C PHE A 89 17.79 10.90 5.46
N GLY A 90 17.20 11.92 6.06
CA GLY A 90 16.75 13.08 5.33
C GLY A 90 16.49 14.27 6.23
N ILE A 91 16.11 15.37 5.60
CA ILE A 91 15.70 16.60 6.26
C ILE A 91 14.31 16.94 5.72
N ASP A 92 13.35 17.12 6.61
CA ASP A 92 12.00 17.58 6.30
C ASP A 92 11.71 18.85 7.09
N GLU A 93 11.26 19.91 6.42
CA GLU A 93 11.03 21.24 6.99
C GLU A 93 12.16 21.80 7.89
N GLY A 94 13.41 21.34 7.68
CA GLY A 94 14.57 21.73 8.47
C GLY A 94 14.87 20.83 9.68
N GLU A 95 14.08 19.79 9.91
CA GLU A 95 14.34 18.76 10.92
C GLU A 95 14.99 17.52 10.30
N GLU A 96 16.11 17.08 10.88
CA GLU A 96 16.75 15.83 10.50
C GLU A 96 15.93 14.63 10.99
N TYR A 97 15.74 13.63 10.12
CA TYR A 97 15.12 12.37 10.50
C TYR A 97 15.94 11.17 10.04
N ALA A 98 15.78 10.07 10.76
CA ALA A 98 16.34 8.76 10.44
C ALA A 98 15.23 7.71 10.53
N GLN A 99 14.94 7.03 9.42
CA GLN A 99 14.01 5.91 9.38
C GLN A 99 14.81 4.59 9.36
N PRO A 100 14.57 3.69 10.32
CA PRO A 100 15.22 2.39 10.32
C PRO A 100 14.69 1.50 9.19
N PRO A 101 15.42 0.44 8.82
CA PRO A 101 14.91 -0.61 7.95
C PRO A 101 13.63 -1.24 8.52
N GLY A 102 12.74 -1.67 7.64
CA GLY A 102 11.47 -2.28 8.05
C GLY A 102 10.47 -1.30 8.68
N TRP A 103 10.74 0.01 8.62
CA TRP A 103 9.87 1.04 9.19
C TRP A 103 8.49 1.04 8.52
N MET A 104 7.47 1.12 9.39
CA MET A 104 6.08 1.36 9.02
C MET A 104 5.48 2.37 10.00
N GLY A 105 4.61 3.24 9.50
CA GLY A 105 3.95 4.29 10.25
C GLY A 105 2.46 4.36 9.95
N LYS A 106 1.69 5.02 10.82
CA LYS A 106 0.25 5.31 10.65
C LYS A 106 -0.56 4.12 10.10
N VAL A 107 -0.27 2.92 10.63
CA VAL A 107 -0.88 1.68 10.17
C VAL A 107 -2.33 1.63 10.61
N GLU A 108 -3.24 1.60 9.65
CA GLU A 108 -4.66 1.43 9.87
C GLU A 108 -5.15 0.22 9.08
N VAL A 109 -5.73 -0.76 9.78
CA VAL A 109 -6.27 -1.98 9.20
C VAL A 109 -7.68 -2.17 9.74
N HIS A 110 -8.67 -2.24 8.84
CA HIS A 110 -10.06 -2.48 9.19
C HIS A 110 -10.35 -3.98 9.19
N ALA A 111 -10.00 -4.68 10.28
CA ALA A 111 -10.10 -6.13 10.39
C ALA A 111 -11.47 -6.70 9.98
N ASP A 112 -12.57 -6.06 10.39
CA ASP A 112 -13.93 -6.48 10.01
C ASP A 112 -14.16 -6.44 8.49
N ARG A 113 -13.61 -5.41 7.82
CA ARG A 113 -13.72 -5.26 6.36
C ARG A 113 -12.84 -6.25 5.61
N LEU A 114 -11.66 -6.57 6.16
CA LEU A 114 -10.80 -7.63 5.62
C LEU A 114 -11.51 -8.97 5.68
N ALA A 115 -12.06 -9.33 6.85
CA ALA A 115 -12.77 -10.59 7.06
C ALA A 115 -14.03 -10.72 6.20
N ALA A 116 -14.72 -9.61 5.92
CA ALA A 116 -15.89 -9.57 5.05
C ALA A 116 -15.56 -9.53 3.55
N CYS A 117 -14.29 -9.34 3.17
CA CYS A 117 -13.90 -9.18 1.78
C CYS A 117 -13.81 -10.54 1.06
N PRO A 118 -14.54 -10.75 -0.05
CA PRO A 118 -14.47 -11.99 -0.83
C PRO A 118 -13.06 -12.22 -1.38
N ALA A 119 -12.57 -13.45 -1.35
CA ALA A 119 -11.22 -13.80 -1.79
C ALA A 119 -10.97 -13.52 -3.28
N ASP A 120 -12.01 -13.58 -4.11
CA ASP A 120 -11.98 -13.29 -5.54
C ASP A 120 -12.15 -11.80 -5.87
N GLN A 121 -12.46 -10.95 -4.88
CA GLN A 121 -12.56 -9.52 -5.06
C GLN A 121 -11.24 -8.97 -5.61
N VAL A 122 -11.32 -8.19 -6.68
CA VAL A 122 -10.18 -7.43 -7.19
C VAL A 122 -10.06 -6.15 -6.35
N LEU A 123 -8.89 -5.96 -5.77
CA LEU A 123 -8.54 -4.80 -4.96
C LEU A 123 -7.72 -3.81 -5.79
N THR A 124 -7.88 -2.53 -5.47
CA THR A 124 -6.98 -1.47 -5.93
C THR A 124 -5.96 -1.16 -4.85
N ILE A 125 -4.69 -1.12 -5.25
CA ILE A 125 -3.56 -0.72 -4.40
C ILE A 125 -2.95 0.56 -4.99
N ASP A 126 -3.07 1.65 -4.26
CA ASP A 126 -2.45 2.94 -4.60
C ASP A 126 -1.18 3.12 -3.76
N ALA A 127 -0.03 3.30 -4.41
CA ALA A 127 1.24 3.65 -3.76
C ALA A 127 1.64 5.08 -4.15
N TRP A 128 1.63 5.98 -3.18
CA TRP A 128 2.03 7.39 -3.34
C TRP A 128 3.45 7.58 -2.79
N ASP A 129 4.32 8.20 -3.54
CA ASP A 129 5.64 8.62 -3.03
C ASP A 129 5.47 9.79 -2.08
N GLN A 130 6.25 9.76 -1.01
CA GLN A 130 6.28 10.79 0.02
C GLN A 130 7.47 11.75 -0.14
N SER A 131 8.09 11.80 -1.32
CA SER A 131 9.14 12.78 -1.66
C SER A 131 8.60 14.18 -1.92
#